data_AF-A0A154PPG5-F1
#
_entry.id   AF-A0A154PPG5-F1
#
_cell.length_a   1.000
_cell.length_b   1.000
_cell.length_c   1.000
_cell.angle_alpha   90.00
_cell.angle_beta   90.00
_cell.angle_gamma   90.00
#
_symmetry.space_group_name_H-M   'P 1'
#
loop_
_entity.id
_entity.type
_entity.pdbx_description
1 polymer ?
#
loop_
_entity_poly.entity_id
_entity_poly.type
_entity_poly.pdbx_seq_one_letter_code
_entity_poly.pdbx_strand_id
1 'polypeptide(L)'
;YSIQWLLFGVLYERCNTNKMQEFINLCSTVNISIFILPYNYYGFYIHGRSVHGISDTDLPTLINNLEKERNNLCACKGLVPGTNQQTFILSLTKTFRIILTEFSNQSKIVGII
;
A
#
# COMPACT_ATOMS: atom_id res chain seq x y z
N TYR A 1 4.04 -14.57 -38.04
CA TYR A 1 4.30 -15.25 -36.76
C TYR A 1 5.12 -14.40 -35.79
N SER A 2 6.30 -13.87 -36.16
CA SER A 2 7.13 -13.08 -35.22
C SER A 2 6.49 -11.77 -34.72
N ILE A 3 5.76 -11.07 -35.60
CA ILE A 3 5.00 -9.86 -35.23
C ILE A 3 3.85 -10.17 -34.25
N GLN A 4 3.19 -11.32 -34.40
CA GLN A 4 2.14 -11.76 -33.47
C GLN A 4 2.73 -12.01 -32.08
N TRP A 5 3.87 -12.71 -31.97
CA TRP A 5 4.56 -12.92 -30.70
C TRP A 5 5.05 -11.62 -30.05
N LEU A 6 5.56 -10.68 -30.84
CA LEU A 6 5.94 -9.35 -30.36
C LEU A 6 4.74 -8.56 -29.84
N LEU A 7 3.63 -8.54 -30.58
CA LEU A 7 2.41 -7.86 -30.16
C LEU A 7 1.81 -8.50 -28.90
N PHE A 8 1.76 -9.83 -28.83
CA PHE A 8 1.30 -10.54 -27.63
C PHE A 8 2.23 -10.28 -26.44
N GLY A 9 3.55 -10.29 -26.60
CA GLY A 9 4.49 -9.99 -25.53
C GLY A 9 4.35 -8.55 -25.01
N VAL A 10 4.29 -7.56 -25.91
CA VAL A 10 4.14 -6.15 -25.54
C VAL A 10 2.78 -5.87 -24.91
N LEU A 11 1.69 -6.45 -25.43
CA LEU A 11 0.36 -6.33 -24.84
C LEU A 11 0.27 -7.06 -23.50
N TYR A 12 0.90 -8.23 -23.37
CA TYR A 12 0.95 -8.98 -22.12
C TYR A 12 1.69 -8.20 -21.04
N GLU A 13 2.87 -7.65 -21.33
CA GLU A 13 3.61 -6.85 -20.35
C GLU A 13 2.90 -5.53 -19.99
N ARG A 14 2.33 -4.81 -20.98
CA ARG A 14 1.57 -3.58 -20.70
C ARG A 14 0.28 -3.85 -19.91
N CYS A 15 -0.44 -4.93 -20.20
CA CYS A 15 -1.67 -5.28 -19.48
C CYS A 15 -1.40 -5.93 -18.13
N ASN A 16 -0.27 -6.61 -17.94
CA ASN A 16 0.08 -7.32 -16.72
C ASN A 16 0.89 -6.45 -15.73
N THR A 17 0.79 -5.13 -15.85
CA THR A 17 1.22 -4.25 -14.75
C THR A 17 0.30 -4.53 -13.58
N ASN A 18 0.84 -5.13 -12.51
CA ASN A 18 0.08 -5.48 -11.32
C ASN A 18 -0.46 -4.22 -10.65
N LYS A 19 -1.73 -3.89 -10.95
CA LYS A 19 -2.43 -2.72 -10.43
C LYS A 19 -2.48 -2.66 -8.91
N MET A 20 -2.51 -3.82 -8.26
CA MET A 20 -2.44 -3.87 -6.80
C MET A 20 -1.06 -3.43 -6.30
N GLN A 21 0.02 -3.86 -6.97
CA GLN A 21 1.38 -3.42 -6.62
C GLN A 21 1.55 -1.92 -6.85
N GLU A 22 1.02 -1.38 -7.95
CA GLU A 22 1.02 0.07 -8.22
C GLU A 22 0.32 0.85 -7.10
N PHE A 23 -0.84 0.37 -6.65
CA PHE A 23 -1.59 0.96 -5.54
C PHE A 23 -0.84 0.88 -4.20
N ILE A 24 -0.23 -0.26 -3.88
CA ILE A 24 0.58 -0.43 -2.66
C ILE A 24 1.79 0.51 -2.69
N ASN A 25 2.46 0.62 -3.83
CA ASN A 25 3.58 1.53 -4.02
C ASN A 25 3.14 2.97 -3.76
N LEU A 26 2.00 3.39 -4.34
CA LEU A 26 1.43 4.71 -4.10
C LEU A 26 1.20 4.96 -2.60
N CYS A 27 0.55 4.03 -1.90
CA CYS A 27 0.30 4.12 -0.46
C CYS A 27 1.60 4.34 0.34
N SER A 28 2.66 3.62 -0.01
CA SER A 28 3.97 3.78 0.64
C SER A 28 4.64 5.11 0.32
N THR A 29 4.49 5.62 -0.90
CA THR A 29 5.05 6.92 -1.31
C THR A 29 4.36 8.06 -0.56
N VAL A 30 3.04 8.00 -0.39
CA VAL A 30 2.25 9.01 0.34
C VAL A 30 2.21 8.79 1.86
N ASN A 31 2.90 7.77 2.36
CA ASN A 31 2.96 7.41 3.79
C ASN A 31 1.58 7.12 4.43
N ILE A 32 0.64 6.52 3.69
CA ILE A 32 -0.71 6.16 4.17
C ILE A 32 -0.87 4.64 4.26
N SER A 33 -1.16 4.14 5.47
CA SER A 33 -1.55 2.73 5.67
C SER A 33 -3.07 2.56 5.63
N ILE A 34 -3.54 1.45 5.06
CA ILE A 34 -4.96 1.20 4.83
C ILE A 34 -5.38 -0.08 5.55
N PHE A 35 -6.54 -0.01 6.20
CA PHE A 35 -7.16 -1.12 6.91
C PHE A 35 -8.52 -1.44 6.26
N ILE A 36 -8.69 -2.67 5.78
CA ILE A 36 -9.88 -3.09 5.02
C ILE A 36 -10.55 -4.24 5.78
N LEU A 37 -11.79 -4.03 6.23
CA LEU A 37 -12.57 -5.03 6.97
C LEU A 37 -13.87 -5.39 6.23
N PRO A 38 -13.82 -6.31 5.25
CA PRO A 38 -15.05 -6.82 4.65
C PRO A 38 -15.82 -7.76 5.59
N TYR A 39 -15.12 -8.44 6.51
CA TYR A 39 -15.71 -9.38 7.45
C TYR A 39 -15.51 -8.95 8.90
N ASN A 40 -16.31 -9.55 9.77
CA ASN A 40 -16.37 -9.17 11.19
C ASN A 40 -15.07 -9.39 11.97
N TYR A 41 -14.29 -10.41 11.61
CA TYR A 41 -13.06 -10.82 12.31
C TYR A 41 -11.89 -11.06 11.36
N TYR A 42 -12.07 -10.78 10.07
CA TYR A 42 -11.08 -11.00 9.04
C TYR A 42 -11.03 -9.82 8.09
N GLY A 43 -9.82 -9.46 7.67
CA GLY A 43 -9.61 -8.38 6.72
C GLY A 43 -8.20 -8.32 6.21
N PHE A 44 -7.86 -7.18 5.63
CA PHE A 44 -6.58 -6.94 4.97
C PHE A 44 -5.96 -5.65 5.49
N TYR A 45 -4.63 -5.66 5.58
CA TYR A 45 -3.83 -4.50 5.93
C TYR A 45 -2.82 -4.22 4.83
N ILE A 46 -2.76 -2.97 4.41
CA ILE A 46 -1.73 -2.44 3.52
C ILE A 46 -0.85 -1.51 4.33
N HIS A 47 0.41 -1.89 4.46
CA HIS A 47 1.45 -1.11 5.11
C HIS A 47 2.04 -0.11 4.13
N GLY A 48 1.48 1.09 4.10
CA GLY A 48 1.96 2.19 3.25
C GLY A 48 2.85 3.16 4.01
N ARG A 49 3.90 2.68 4.68
CA ARG A 49 4.90 3.57 5.30
C ARG A 49 5.96 3.98 4.28
N SER A 50 6.28 5.27 4.21
CA SER A 50 7.42 5.76 3.43
C SER A 50 8.73 5.42 4.15
N VAL A 51 9.72 4.92 3.40
CA VAL A 51 11.08 4.65 3.92
C VAL A 51 11.84 5.93 4.25
N HIS A 52 11.43 7.06 3.68
CA HIS A 52 12.04 8.37 3.89
C HIS A 52 11.42 9.12 5.09
N GLY A 53 10.37 8.57 5.71
CA GLY A 53 9.70 9.15 6.88
C GLY A 53 8.78 10.34 6.59
N ILE A 54 9.07 11.12 5.54
CA ILE A 54 8.26 12.24 5.05
C ILE A 54 7.90 11.98 3.59
N SER A 55 6.62 12.16 3.25
CA SER A 55 6.09 12.01 1.90
C SER A 55 5.75 13.35 1.22
N ASP A 56 5.41 14.37 1.99
CA ASP A 56 4.97 15.68 1.50
C ASP A 56 6.18 16.59 1.26
N THR A 57 6.95 16.29 0.20
CA THR A 57 8.14 17.06 -0.17
C THR A 57 7.98 17.70 -1.54
N ASP A 58 8.89 18.62 -1.87
CA ASP A 58 9.03 19.14 -3.22
C ASP A 58 9.35 18.03 -4.24
N LEU A 59 8.99 18.27 -5.50
CA LEU A 59 9.14 17.30 -6.58
C LEU A 59 10.61 16.85 -6.80
N PRO A 60 11.61 17.73 -6.78
CA PRO A 60 13.02 17.32 -6.86
C PRO A 60 13.42 16.34 -5.74
N THR A 61 13.05 16.63 -4.50
CA THR A 61 13.31 15.72 -3.36
C THR A 61 12.60 14.38 -3.55
N LEU A 62 11.35 14.39 -3.99
CA LEU A 62 10.59 13.16 -4.28
C LEU A 62 11.27 12.32 -5.36
N ILE A 63 11.73 12.94 -6.46
CA ILE A 63 12.44 12.23 -7.54
C ILE A 63 13.72 11.60 -7.01
N ASN A 64 14.54 12.34 -6.25
CA ASN A 64 15.77 11.82 -5.65
C ASN A 64 15.50 10.64 -4.68
N ASN A 65 14.41 10.71 -3.90
CA ASN A 65 13.99 9.62 -3.03
C ASN A 65 13.60 8.36 -3.84
N LEU A 66 12.86 8.53 -4.95
CA LEU A 66 12.53 7.43 -5.85
C LEU A 66 13.76 6.84 -6.54
N GLU A 67 14.76 7.66 -6.89
CA GLU A 67 16.03 7.18 -7.43
C GLU A 67 16.82 6.36 -6.41
N LYS A 68 16.85 6.79 -5.15
CA LYS A 68 17.47 6.01 -4.05
C LYS A 68 16.78 4.66 -3.87
N GLU A 69 15.45 4.63 -3.93
CA GLU A 69 14.68 3.37 -3.88
C GLU A 69 15.02 2.46 -5.06
N ARG A 70 15.06 3.01 -6.28
CA ARG A 70 15.42 2.25 -7.49
C ARG A 70 16.81 1.63 -7.38
N ASN A 71 17.75 2.36 -6.78
CA ASN A 71 19.13 1.92 -6.59
C ASN A 71 19.34 1.08 -5.31
N ASN A 72 18.28 0.74 -4.58
CA ASN A 72 18.32 0.03 -3.30
C ASN A 72 19.23 0.70 -2.24
N LEU A 73 19.28 2.04 -2.26
CA LEU A 73 20.04 2.87 -1.31
C LEU A 73 19.19 3.30 -0.11
N CYS A 74 18.11 2.58 0.17
CA CYS A 74 17.18 2.86 1.26
C CYS A 74 16.83 1.58 2.03
N ALA A 75 16.20 1.72 3.19
CA ALA A 75 15.68 0.59 3.94
C ALA A 75 14.53 -0.12 3.20
N CYS A 76 14.26 -1.37 3.59
CA CYS A 76 13.12 -2.13 3.07
C CYS A 76 11.78 -1.52 3.52
N LYS A 77 10.76 -1.60 2.66
CA LYS A 77 9.44 -0.98 2.86
C LYS A 77 8.44 -1.82 3.67
N GLY A 78 8.81 -3.03 4.04
CA GLY A 78 7.89 -3.96 4.70
C GLY A 78 7.64 -3.64 6.17
N LEU A 79 6.54 -4.19 6.70
CA LEU A 79 6.20 -4.05 8.11
C LEU A 79 7.21 -4.75 9.03
N VAL A 80 7.73 -5.90 8.58
CA VAL A 80 8.76 -6.65 9.29
C VAL A 80 10.14 -6.14 8.86
N PRO A 81 11.05 -5.82 9.80
CA PRO A 81 12.39 -5.35 9.47
C PRO A 81 13.11 -6.27 8.47
N GLY A 82 13.70 -5.67 7.43
CA GLY A 82 14.41 -6.40 6.38
C GLY A 82 13.52 -7.08 5.33
N THR A 83 12.20 -6.88 5.37
CA THR A 83 11.27 -7.43 4.36
C THR A 83 10.70 -6.33 3.46
N ASN A 84 10.27 -6.71 2.25
CA ASN A 84 9.52 -5.83 1.35
C ASN A 84 8.01 -6.13 1.33
N GLN A 85 7.54 -7.02 2.20
CA GLN A 85 6.13 -7.40 2.24
C GLN A 85 5.31 -6.27 2.88
N GLN A 86 4.35 -5.74 2.13
CA GLN A 86 3.50 -4.62 2.54
C GLN A 86 2.03 -5.01 2.68
N THR A 87 1.64 -6.22 2.29
CA THR A 87 0.25 -6.71 2.38
C THR A 87 0.15 -7.83 3.40
N PHE A 88 -0.91 -7.78 4.21
CA PHE A 88 -1.13 -8.72 5.29
C PHE A 88 -2.61 -9.08 5.41
N ILE A 89 -2.86 -10.33 5.78
CA ILE A 89 -4.18 -10.78 6.21
C ILE A 89 -4.25 -10.57 7.71
N LEU A 90 -5.39 -10.05 8.15
CA LEU A 90 -5.65 -9.78 9.56
C LEU A 90 -6.68 -10.76 10.09
N SER A 91 -6.44 -11.22 11.31
CA SER A 91 -7.45 -11.87 12.15
C SER A 91 -7.62 -11.02 13.41
N LEU A 92 -8.86 -10.62 13.68
CA LEU A 92 -9.17 -9.71 14.79
C LEU A 92 -9.71 -10.47 15.99
N THR A 93 -9.28 -10.04 17.17
CA THR A 93 -9.89 -10.47 18.43
C THR A 93 -11.23 -9.77 18.66
N LYS A 94 -12.09 -10.38 19.48
CA LYS A 94 -13.38 -9.78 19.88
C LYS A 94 -13.19 -8.39 20.50
N THR A 95 -12.18 -8.22 21.35
CA THR A 95 -11.86 -6.94 22.01
C THR A 95 -11.53 -5.86 20.99
N PHE A 96 -10.64 -6.15 20.04
CA PHE A 96 -10.25 -5.18 19.01
C PHE A 96 -11.43 -4.77 18.13
N ARG A 97 -12.33 -5.71 17.84
CA ARG A 97 -13.57 -5.43 17.09
C ARG A 97 -14.51 -4.48 17.84
N ILE A 98 -14.68 -4.66 19.15
CA ILE A 98 -15.53 -3.77 19.96
C ILE A 98 -15.00 -2.34 19.85
N ILE A 99 -13.69 -2.16 20.07
CA ILE A 99 -13.02 -0.85 19.98
C ILE A 99 -13.22 -0.20 18.59
N LEU A 100 -13.00 -0.97 17.51
CA LEU A 100 -13.23 -0.46 16.15
C LEU A 100 -14.68 -0.06 15.88
N THR A 101 -15.63 -0.82 16.43
CA THR A 101 -17.06 -0.53 16.26
C THR A 101 -17.45 0.72 17.04
N GLU A 102 -16.93 0.88 18.25
CA GLU A 102 -17.07 2.09 19.05
C GLU A 102 -16.50 3.31 18.33
N PHE A 103 -15.27 3.21 17.81
CA PHE A 103 -14.62 4.26 17.03
C PHE A 103 -15.42 4.63 15.77
N SER A 104 -15.94 3.63 15.04
CA SER A 104 -16.79 3.86 13.86
C SER A 104 -18.09 4.55 14.23
N ASN A 105 -18.72 4.17 15.34
CA ASN A 105 -19.94 4.81 15.83
C ASN A 105 -19.70 6.24 16.27
N GLN A 106 -18.58 6.53 16.97
CA GLN A 106 -18.18 7.90 17.29
C GLN A 106 -17.95 8.73 16.03
N SER A 107 -17.27 8.16 15.03
CA SER A 107 -17.04 8.85 13.75
C SER A 107 -18.35 9.16 13.01
N LYS A 108 -19.37 8.29 13.11
CA LYS A 108 -20.72 8.57 12.58
C LYS A 108 -21.46 9.65 13.37
N ILE A 109 -21.22 9.75 14.67
CA ILE A 109 -21.82 10.78 15.54
C ILE A 109 -21.15 12.14 15.30
N VAL A 110 -19.84 12.16 15.02
CA VAL A 110 -19.08 13.37 14.67
C VAL A 110 -19.33 13.78 13.21
N GLY A 111 -19.70 12.85 12.33
CA GLY A 111 -20.11 13.10 10.95
C GLY A 111 -21.54 13.65 10.85
N ILE A 112 -21.75 14.91 11.23
CA ILE A 112 -22.86 15.74 10.79
C ILE A 112 -22.33 16.68 9.68
N ILE A 113 -22.99 16.63 8.51
CA ILE A 113 -22.83 17.40 7.25
C ILE A 113 -21.87 16.80 6.22
#